data_AF-A0A942ILE0-F1
#
_entry.id   AF-A0A942ILE0-F1
#
_cell.length_a   1.000
_cell.length_b   1.000
_cell.length_c   1.000
_cell.angle_alpha   90.00
_cell.angle_beta   90.00
_cell.angle_gamma   90.00
#
_symmetry.space_group_name_H-M   'P 1'
#
loop_
_entity.id
_entity.type
_entity.pdbx_description
1 polymer ?
#
loop_
_entity_poly.entity_id
_entity_poly.type
_entity_poly.pdbx_seq_one_letter_code
_entity_poly.pdbx_strand_id
1 'polypeptide(L)'
;MELMTRDEMRLLLYFETQASEYGGTLESVRMNADDFELAKRWHAAGFIQFGRIAFNDIKRQSGVARDHWVVLSEEAWKLAHAERRARCERAMATLMVERRGLQDPQAA
;
A
#
# COMPACT_ATOMS: atom_id res chain seq x y z
N MET A 1 7.84 -5.71 -17.85
CA MET A 1 6.79 -5.39 -16.86
C MET A 1 6.32 -4.00 -17.19
N GLU A 2 5.05 -3.83 -17.52
CA GLU A 2 4.44 -2.51 -17.66
C GLU A 2 4.66 -1.73 -16.36
N LEU A 3 5.22 -0.53 -16.48
CA LEU A 3 5.44 0.35 -15.34
C LEU A 3 4.07 0.75 -14.80
N MET A 4 3.75 0.36 -13.56
CA MET A 4 2.60 0.92 -12.86
C MET A 4 2.68 2.44 -12.88
N THR A 5 1.56 3.07 -13.16
CA THR A 5 1.41 4.51 -13.02
C THR A 5 1.61 4.93 -11.57
N ARG A 6 1.87 6.22 -11.36
CA ARG A 6 2.05 6.77 -10.01
C ARG A 6 0.82 6.55 -9.12
N ASP A 7 -0.37 6.64 -9.68
CA ASP A 7 -1.61 6.53 -8.92
C ASP A 7 -1.93 5.07 -8.59
N GLU A 8 -1.65 4.14 -9.51
CA GLU A 8 -1.63 2.70 -9.23
C GLU A 8 -0.67 2.36 -8.07
N MET A 9 0.55 2.89 -8.12
CA MET A 9 1.53 2.65 -7.07
C MET A 9 1.08 3.21 -5.71
N ARG A 10 0.46 4.39 -5.69
CA ARG A 10 -0.09 4.97 -4.45
C ARG A 10 -1.21 4.11 -3.86
N LEU A 11 -2.12 3.61 -4.70
CA LEU A 11 -3.19 2.73 -4.26
C LEU A 11 -2.63 1.41 -3.72
N LEU A 12 -1.65 0.82 -4.40
CA LEU A 12 -1.01 -0.40 -3.95
C LEU A 12 -0.33 -0.22 -2.58
N LEU A 13 0.41 0.87 -2.38
CA LEU A 13 1.03 1.18 -1.08
C LEU A 13 -0.01 1.43 0.01
N TYR A 14 -1.15 2.04 -0.33
CA TYR A 14 -2.28 2.17 0.59
C TYR A 14 -2.81 0.79 1.01
N PHE A 15 -3.13 -0.08 0.05
CA PHE A 15 -3.61 -1.44 0.31
C PHE A 15 -2.62 -2.26 1.13
N GLU A 16 -1.33 -2.16 0.82
CA GLU A 16 -0.28 -2.84 1.58
C GLU A 16 -0.20 -2.36 3.03
N THR A 17 -0.36 -1.05 3.28
CA THR A 17 -0.44 -0.50 4.64
C THR A 17 -1.68 -1.06 5.36
N GLN A 18 -2.82 -1.09 4.68
CA GLN A 18 -4.06 -1.60 5.27
C GLN A 18 -3.99 -3.11 5.58
N ALA A 19 -3.34 -3.89 4.71
CA ALA A 19 -3.11 -5.31 4.91
C ALA A 19 -2.18 -5.60 6.09
N SER A 20 -1.07 -4.87 6.20
CA SER A 20 -0.06 -5.07 7.25
C SER A 20 -0.49 -4.58 8.63
N GLU A 21 -1.18 -3.43 8.71
CA GLU A 21 -1.49 -2.79 9.99
C GLU A 21 -2.94 -3.01 10.45
N TYR A 22 -3.88 -3.18 9.51
CA TYR A 22 -5.33 -3.18 9.80
C TYR A 22 -6.02 -4.48 9.35
N GLY A 23 -5.25 -5.54 9.15
CA GLY A 23 -5.76 -6.86 8.74
C GLY A 23 -6.49 -6.85 7.41
N GLY A 24 -6.15 -5.93 6.51
CA GLY A 24 -6.71 -5.83 5.16
C GLY A 24 -8.03 -5.08 5.08
N THR A 25 -8.55 -4.51 6.17
CA THR A 25 -9.77 -3.69 6.12
C THR A 25 -9.48 -2.30 5.55
N LEU A 26 -10.41 -1.71 4.78
CA LEU A 26 -10.22 -0.46 4.03
C LEU A 26 -11.29 0.58 4.39
N GLU A 27 -10.96 1.85 4.21
CA GLU A 27 -11.86 3.00 4.39
C GLU A 27 -12.27 3.54 3.02
N SER A 28 -13.49 3.26 2.54
CA SER A 28 -13.95 3.72 1.22
C SER A 28 -13.85 5.23 1.01
N VAL A 29 -14.00 6.02 2.09
CA VAL A 29 -13.89 7.48 2.06
C VAL A 29 -12.50 7.99 1.63
N ARG A 30 -11.48 7.12 1.63
CA ARG A 30 -10.12 7.43 1.14
C ARG A 30 -9.88 7.00 -0.30
N MET A 31 -10.86 6.38 -0.95
CA MET A 31 -10.78 5.89 -2.31
C MET A 31 -11.74 6.68 -3.21
N ASN A 32 -11.24 7.16 -4.35
CA ASN A 32 -12.08 7.77 -5.37
C ASN A 32 -12.62 6.70 -6.34
N ALA A 33 -13.44 7.12 -7.32
CA ALA A 33 -14.04 6.20 -8.28
C ALA A 33 -12.99 5.41 -9.10
N ASP A 34 -11.90 6.07 -9.50
CA ASP A 34 -10.83 5.44 -10.28
C ASP A 34 -10.08 4.38 -9.45
N ASP A 35 -9.88 4.62 -8.15
CA ASP A 35 -9.29 3.65 -7.23
C ASP A 35 -10.15 2.39 -7.14
N PHE A 36 -11.48 2.53 -7.10
CA PHE A 36 -12.40 1.39 -7.11
C PHE A 36 -12.37 0.62 -8.44
N GLU A 37 -12.36 1.32 -9.57
CA GLU A 37 -12.27 0.66 -10.89
C GLU A 37 -10.94 -0.07 -11.07
N LEU A 38 -9.84 0.51 -10.56
CA LEU A 38 -8.54 -0.15 -10.53
C LEU A 38 -8.55 -1.39 -9.63
N ALA A 39 -9.10 -1.29 -8.41
CA ALA A 39 -9.21 -2.42 -7.49
C ALA A 39 -10.04 -3.57 -8.08
N LYS A 40 -11.13 -3.27 -8.79
CA LYS A 40 -11.94 -4.26 -9.50
C LYS A 40 -11.15 -4.95 -10.62
N ARG A 41 -10.38 -4.19 -11.41
CA ARG A 41 -9.52 -4.75 -12.47
C ARG A 41 -8.45 -5.66 -11.89
N TRP A 42 -7.76 -5.23 -10.83
CA TRP A 42 -6.77 -6.06 -10.14
C TRP A 42 -7.38 -7.31 -9.50
N HIS A 43 -8.60 -7.19 -8.97
CA HIS A 43 -9.33 -8.33 -8.45
C HIS A 43 -9.63 -9.37 -9.53
N ALA A 44 -10.18 -8.91 -10.67
CA ALA A 44 -10.47 -9.78 -11.81
C ALA A 44 -9.20 -10.43 -12.38
N ALA A 45 -8.06 -9.74 -12.31
CA ALA A 45 -6.76 -10.26 -12.74
C ALA A 45 -6.08 -11.18 -11.70
N GLY A 46 -6.62 -11.32 -10.49
CA GLY A 46 -6.01 -12.10 -9.40
C GLY A 46 -4.79 -11.44 -8.75
N PHE A 47 -4.50 -10.18 -9.07
CA PHE A 47 -3.41 -9.42 -8.46
C PHE A 47 -3.73 -9.06 -6.99
N ILE A 48 -5.01 -8.87 -6.68
CA ILE A 48 -5.54 -8.76 -5.31
C ILE A 48 -6.86 -9.56 -5.20
N GLN A 49 -7.34 -9.76 -3.98
CA GLN A 49 -8.74 -10.00 -3.71
C GLN A 49 -9.32 -8.77 -3.03
N PHE A 50 -10.51 -8.33 -3.44
CA PHE A 50 -11.11 -7.08 -2.96
C PHE A 50 -12.63 -7.21 -2.89
N GLY A 51 -13.23 -6.63 -1.84
CA GLY A 51 -14.68 -6.69 -1.68
C GLY A 51 -15.23 -5.79 -0.60
N ARG A 52 -16.56 -5.81 -0.44
CA ARG A 52 -17.28 -5.12 0.62
C ARG A 52 -17.36 -6.00 1.87
N ILE A 53 -17.34 -5.34 3.04
CA ILE A 53 -17.67 -5.96 4.32
C ILE A 53 -19.19 -5.94 4.49
N ALA A 54 -19.75 -7.02 5.04
CA ALA A 54 -21.18 -7.09 5.35
C ALA A 54 -21.55 -6.00 6.37
N PHE A 55 -22.72 -5.38 6.22
CA PHE A 55 -23.12 -4.23 7.03
C PHE A 55 -22.98 -4.46 8.55
N ASN A 56 -23.37 -5.64 9.02
CA ASN A 56 -23.32 -6.02 10.43
C ASN A 56 -21.89 -6.15 10.99
N ASP A 57 -20.89 -6.35 10.12
CA ASP A 57 -19.49 -6.54 10.49
C ASP A 57 -18.66 -5.24 10.33
N ILE A 58 -19.27 -4.17 9.82
CA ILE A 58 -18.59 -2.88 9.64
C ILE A 58 -18.22 -2.30 11.01
N LYS A 59 -16.91 -2.24 11.26
CA LYS A 59 -16.36 -1.58 12.44
C LYS A 59 -16.11 -0.11 12.13
N ARG A 60 -16.40 0.74 13.10
CA ARG A 60 -15.99 2.16 13.07
C ARG A 60 -14.77 2.34 13.96
N GLN A 61 -13.70 2.86 13.39
CA GLN A 61 -12.50 3.24 14.13
C GLN A 61 -12.32 4.75 13.97
N SER A 62 -12.21 5.47 15.09
CA SER A 62 -12.06 6.94 15.09
C SER A 62 -13.13 7.67 14.27
N GLY A 63 -14.36 7.15 14.25
CA GLY A 63 -15.49 7.72 13.51
C GLY A 63 -15.56 7.37 12.02
N VAL A 64 -14.55 6.69 11.46
CA VAL A 64 -14.53 6.27 10.06
C VAL A 64 -14.90 4.79 9.96
N ALA A 65 -15.81 4.46 9.03
CA ALA A 65 -16.21 3.10 8.75
C ALA A 65 -15.17 2.38 7.90
N ARG A 66 -14.80 1.17 8.31
CA ARG A 66 -14.00 0.25 7.50
C ARG A 66 -14.96 -0.72 6.82
N ASP A 67 -15.29 -0.44 5.56
CA ASP A 67 -16.43 -1.03 4.86
C ASP A 67 -16.03 -1.90 3.66
N HIS A 68 -14.73 -1.98 3.36
CA HIS A 68 -14.15 -2.85 2.35
C HIS A 68 -13.00 -3.66 2.93
N TRP A 69 -12.57 -4.68 2.20
CA TRP A 69 -11.41 -5.50 2.54
C TRP A 69 -10.55 -5.76 1.30
N VAL A 70 -9.27 -6.04 1.53
CA VAL A 70 -8.30 -6.43 0.52
C VAL A 70 -7.39 -7.54 1.03
N VAL A 71 -7.00 -8.45 0.13
CA VAL A 71 -5.92 -9.41 0.31
C VAL A 71 -4.98 -9.27 -0.87
N LEU A 72 -3.69 -9.02 -0.62
CA LEU A 72 -2.70 -8.91 -1.68
C LEU A 72 -2.20 -10.29 -2.11
N SER A 73 -1.98 -10.47 -3.40
CA SER A 73 -1.20 -11.60 -3.91
C SER A 73 0.28 -11.45 -3.53
N GLU A 74 1.04 -12.53 -3.66
CA GLU A 74 2.50 -12.51 -3.48
C GLU A 74 3.19 -11.53 -4.43
N GLU A 75 2.71 -11.41 -5.66
CA GLU A 75 3.24 -10.46 -6.64
C GLU A 75 3.00 -9.02 -6.20
N ALA A 76 1.79 -8.72 -5.72
CA ALA A 76 1.45 -7.40 -5.20
C ALA A 76 2.28 -7.02 -3.97
N TRP A 77 2.52 -7.98 -3.06
CA TRP A 77 3.43 -7.80 -1.92
C TRP A 77 4.85 -7.46 -2.36
N LYS A 78 5.41 -8.21 -3.30
CA LYS A 78 6.76 -7.98 -3.83
C LYS A 78 6.88 -6.59 -4.45
N LEU A 79 5.90 -6.18 -5.25
CA LEU A 79 5.92 -4.90 -5.94
C LEU A 79 5.80 -3.72 -4.94
N ALA A 80 4.90 -3.83 -3.97
CA ALA A 80 4.75 -2.83 -2.91
C ALA A 80 6.02 -2.69 -2.06
N HIS A 81 6.64 -3.80 -1.68
CA HIS A 81 7.87 -3.80 -0.89
C HIS A 81 9.05 -3.19 -1.65
N ALA A 82 9.20 -3.52 -2.93
CA ALA A 82 10.23 -2.95 -3.79
C ALA A 82 10.12 -1.42 -3.86
N GLU A 83 8.91 -0.89 -4.05
CA GLU A 83 8.71 0.57 -4.06
C GLU A 83 8.94 1.21 -2.69
N ARG A 84 8.52 0.58 -1.58
CA ARG A 84 8.82 1.10 -0.23
C ARG A 84 10.32 1.24 -0.01
N ARG A 85 11.10 0.23 -0.42
CA ARG A 85 12.56 0.27 -0.36
C ARG A 85 13.13 1.41 -1.21
N ALA A 86 12.71 1.49 -2.47
CA ALA A 86 13.16 2.55 -3.37
C ALA A 86 12.80 3.96 -2.84
N ARG A 87 11.62 4.12 -2.25
CA ARG A 87 11.20 5.38 -1.60
C ARG A 87 12.06 5.70 -0.37
N CYS A 88 12.40 4.70 0.43
CA CYS A 88 13.30 4.86 1.58
C CYS A 88 14.69 5.31 1.10
N GLU A 89 15.25 4.66 0.09
CA GLU A 89 16.55 5.01 -0.50
C GLU A 89 16.55 6.45 -1.03
N ARG A 90 15.49 6.87 -1.75
CA ARG A 90 15.33 8.26 -2.21
C ARG A 90 15.26 9.26 -1.05
N ALA A 91 14.53 8.95 0.03
CA ALA A 91 14.44 9.81 1.20
C ALA A 91 15.78 9.90 1.95
N MET A 92 16.49 8.77 2.09
CA MET A 92 17.81 8.70 2.70
C MET A 92 18.85 9.49 1.90
N ALA A 93 18.77 9.52 0.58
CA ALA A 93 19.70 10.29 -0.26
C ALA A 93 19.57 11.81 -0.06
N THR A 94 18.38 12.31 0.33
CA THR A 94 18.13 13.73 0.56
C THR A 94 18.29 14.18 2.01
N LEU A 95 18.57 13.25 2.93
CA LEU A 95 18.62 13.55 4.36
C LEU A 95 19.94 14.24 4.74
N MET A 96 19.88 15.50 5.19
CA MET A 96 21.05 16.35 5.49
C MET A 96 21.54 16.26 6.95
N VAL A 97 21.31 15.14 7.64
CA VAL A 97 21.68 15.00 9.06
C VAL A 97 22.93 14.13 9.22
N GLU A 98 23.76 14.45 10.22
CA GLU A 98 24.89 13.60 10.64
C GLU A 98 24.34 12.27 11.18
N ARG A 99 24.84 11.15 10.65
CA ARG A 99 24.42 9.79 11.06
C ARG A 99 25.50 9.18 11.95
N ARG A 100 25.50 9.53 13.24
CA ARG A 100 26.45 8.99 14.21
C ARG A 100 26.36 7.45 14.28
N GLY A 101 27.50 6.78 14.12
CA GLY A 101 27.60 5.32 14.18
C GLY A 101 27.25 4.58 12.87
N LEU A 102 26.83 5.28 11.82
CA LEU A 102 26.72 4.68 10.49
C LEU A 102 28.11 4.65 9.85
N GLN A 103 28.71 3.47 9.72
CA GLN A 103 29.98 3.31 9.01
C GLN A 103 29.78 3.65 7.54
N ASP A 104 30.69 4.46 6.98
CA ASP A 104 30.72 4.69 5.54
C ASP A 104 31.33 3.45 4.86
N PRO A 105 30.58 2.72 4.02
CA PRO A 105 31.09 1.53 3.34
C PRO A 105 32.26 1.82 2.39
N GLN A 106 32.60 3.09 2.13
CA GLN A 106 33.76 3.50 1.32
C GLN A 106 35.00 3.90 2.13
N ALA A 107 34.96 3.83 3.48
CA ALA A 107 36.06 4.24 4.35
C ALA A 107 36.99 3.09 4.80
N ALA A 108 37.02 1.97 4.08
CA ALA A 108 37.93 0.83 4.33
C ALA A 108 38.89 0.60 3.16
#